data_AF-A0A5C6FQZ9-F1
#
_entry.id   AF-A0A5C6FQZ9-F1
#
_cell.length_a   1.000
_cell.length_b   1.000
_cell.length_c   1.000
_cell.angle_alpha   90.00
_cell.angle_beta   90.00
_cell.angle_gamma   90.00
#
_symmetry.space_group_name_H-M   'P 1'
#
loop_
_entity.id
_entity.type
_entity.pdbx_description
1 polymer ?
#
loop_
_entity_poly.entity_id
_entity_poly.type
_entity_poly.pdbx_seq_one_letter_code
_entity_poly.pdbx_strand_id
1 'polypeptide(L)'
;MSLLKIWNYFRKTDVPESASSAAKPAEAAVVTSNAAPTAERGADARAIGDRTDVAVSQPQPAKPKTKAVTKSIRAAQSRHSVLCKKLRKWVKAETPATLRVLEIGVGDGQRAEAVLSTLMQTIPAESITYCGVDTFEMGGSDLTLKDFHRQIRGLGIQPRLFPMPTTLGLTRVAHSLGQCDVILDSQNFHAGEDAKKLTAKLASDASLWLADVGNDWVEVNGGGDASKRAA
;
A
#
# COMPACT_ATOMS: atom_id res chain seq x y z
N MET A 1 1.54 -28.97 23.58
CA MET A 1 2.72 -28.18 24.04
C MET A 1 2.46 -26.70 23.77
N SER A 2 2.98 -25.77 24.59
CA SER A 2 2.67 -24.33 24.44
C SER A 2 3.40 -23.68 23.27
N LEU A 3 2.65 -22.92 22.44
CA LEU A 3 3.15 -22.23 21.25
C LEU A 3 4.25 -21.18 21.54
N LEU A 4 4.31 -20.64 22.76
CA LEU A 4 5.39 -19.71 23.16
C LEU A 4 6.79 -20.33 23.05
N LYS A 5 6.92 -21.67 23.18
CA LYS A 5 8.23 -22.34 23.05
C LYS A 5 8.76 -22.32 21.62
N ILE A 6 7.89 -22.30 20.61
CA ILE A 6 8.29 -22.27 19.19
C ILE A 6 8.81 -20.87 18.82
N TRP A 7 8.17 -19.81 19.31
CA TRP A 7 8.57 -18.44 18.98
C TRP A 7 9.95 -18.05 19.56
N ASN A 8 10.29 -18.54 20.75
CA ASN A 8 11.62 -18.34 21.33
C ASN A 8 12.74 -19.13 20.62
N TYR A 9 12.42 -20.16 19.83
CA TYR A 9 13.41 -20.93 19.07
C TYR A 9 13.93 -20.14 17.86
N PHE A 10 13.06 -19.38 17.18
CA PHE A 10 13.42 -18.57 16.01
C PHE A 10 14.20 -17.28 16.31
N ARG A 11 14.38 -16.90 17.58
CA ARG A 11 15.11 -15.69 18.00
C ARG A 11 16.54 -15.96 18.49
N LYS A 12 17.03 -17.19 18.43
CA LYS A 12 18.27 -17.60 19.14
C LYS A 12 19.38 -18.18 18.26
N THR A 13 19.39 -17.82 16.97
CA THR A 13 20.50 -18.10 16.05
C THR A 13 21.21 -16.79 15.71
N ASP A 14 22.28 -16.52 16.45
CA ASP A 14 23.25 -15.46 16.19
C ASP A 14 24.64 -16.09 16.07
N VAL A 15 25.48 -15.51 15.19
CA VAL A 15 26.95 -15.64 15.14
C VAL A 15 27.56 -17.04 14.89
N PRO A 16 28.34 -17.21 13.79
CA PRO A 16 29.57 -18.00 13.79
C PRO A 16 30.78 -17.13 14.17
N GLU A 17 31.56 -17.58 15.14
CA GLU A 17 32.76 -16.92 15.66
C GLU A 17 34.05 -17.52 15.06
N SER A 18 35.14 -16.74 15.07
CA SER A 18 36.55 -17.16 14.87
C SER A 18 37.03 -17.51 13.44
N ALA A 19 38.26 -17.17 13.00
CA ALA A 19 39.41 -16.60 13.73
C ALA A 19 40.36 -15.70 12.90
N SER A 20 40.95 -14.71 13.58
CA SER A 20 42.36 -14.27 13.57
C SER A 20 43.17 -14.03 12.27
N SER A 21 43.62 -12.79 12.07
CA SER A 21 45.06 -12.45 12.11
C SER A 21 45.27 -10.93 12.35
N ALA A 22 46.50 -10.52 12.69
CA ALA A 22 46.78 -9.28 13.44
C ALA A 22 47.40 -8.12 12.63
N ALA A 23 47.13 -6.88 13.07
CA ALA A 23 48.07 -5.74 13.06
C ALA A 23 47.62 -4.62 14.03
N LYS A 24 48.60 -3.93 14.64
CA LYS A 24 48.54 -2.78 15.57
C LYS A 24 49.82 -1.95 15.30
N PRO A 25 50.06 -0.70 15.80
CA PRO A 25 49.21 0.34 16.39
C PRO A 25 49.15 1.58 15.42
N ALA A 26 48.89 2.87 15.74
CA ALA A 26 48.92 3.67 16.97
C ALA A 26 48.15 5.01 16.82
N GLU A 27 48.10 5.80 17.91
CA GLU A 27 47.78 7.25 17.99
C GLU A 27 46.37 7.73 17.58
N ALA A 28 45.77 8.75 18.23
CA ALA A 28 46.12 9.49 19.44
C ALA A 28 44.86 9.85 20.24
N ALA A 29 44.98 9.95 21.57
CA ALA A 29 43.91 10.44 22.44
C ALA A 29 44.33 11.77 23.08
N VAL A 30 43.50 12.81 22.94
CA VAL A 30 43.71 14.11 23.60
C VAL A 30 42.46 14.50 24.39
N VAL A 31 42.62 14.36 25.70
CA VAL A 31 42.02 15.12 26.81
C VAL A 31 41.31 16.43 26.42
N THR A 32 40.11 16.68 26.98
CA THR A 32 39.84 17.88 27.82
C THR A 32 38.62 17.66 28.70
N SER A 33 38.79 17.92 30.00
CA SER A 33 37.77 17.92 31.05
C SER A 33 37.25 19.33 31.35
N ASN A 34 35.97 19.46 31.72
CA ASN A 34 35.44 20.48 32.64
C ASN A 34 34.03 20.03 33.08
N ALA A 35 33.75 19.75 34.36
CA ALA A 35 33.73 20.62 35.55
C ALA A 35 32.41 21.40 35.71
N ALA A 36 31.69 21.10 36.78
CA ALA A 36 30.43 21.73 37.20
C ALA A 36 30.66 22.87 38.22
N PRO A 37 29.64 23.71 38.47
CA PRO A 37 29.04 23.80 39.82
C PRO A 37 27.48 23.83 39.74
N THR A 38 26.63 23.39 40.68
CA THR A 38 26.52 23.62 42.16
C THR A 38 26.26 25.12 42.48
N ALA A 39 25.30 25.62 43.26
CA ALA A 39 23.97 25.20 43.78
C ALA A 39 23.18 26.54 44.00
N GLU A 40 22.04 26.72 44.69
CA GLU A 40 21.12 25.92 45.53
C GLU A 40 19.67 26.47 45.27
N ARG A 41 18.60 25.67 45.36
CA ARG A 41 17.62 25.67 46.47
C ARG A 41 16.89 26.99 46.74
N GLY A 42 15.59 27.01 46.44
CA GLY A 42 14.62 28.00 46.91
C GLY A 42 13.26 27.33 47.05
N ALA A 43 12.77 27.17 48.28
CA ALA A 43 11.48 26.58 48.58
C ALA A 43 10.59 27.63 49.21
N ASP A 44 9.39 27.83 48.67
CA ASP A 44 8.32 28.57 49.33
C ASP A 44 6.97 27.91 49.09
N ALA A 45 6.08 28.02 50.07
CA ALA A 45 4.84 27.26 50.15
C ALA A 45 3.64 28.14 50.51
N ARG A 46 2.44 27.60 50.25
CA ARG A 46 1.08 28.02 50.69
C ARG A 46 0.26 28.93 49.75
N ALA A 47 -0.82 28.34 49.24
CA ALA A 47 -2.25 28.76 49.29
C ALA A 47 -3.00 27.79 48.34
N ILE A 48 -3.94 26.92 48.71
CA ILE A 48 -5.21 27.06 49.43
C ILE A 48 -6.12 28.16 48.85
N GLY A 49 -7.20 27.74 48.19
CA GLY A 49 -8.15 28.55 47.41
C GLY A 49 -8.05 28.23 45.92
N ASP A 50 -9.13 28.01 45.16
CA ASP A 50 -10.55 27.92 45.52
C ASP A 50 -11.28 27.00 44.53
N ARG A 51 -12.44 26.45 44.91
CA ARG A 51 -13.28 25.63 44.03
C ARG A 51 -14.03 26.52 43.05
N THR A 52 -13.86 26.26 41.75
CA THR A 52 -14.86 26.64 40.74
C THR A 52 -15.16 25.45 39.83
N ASP A 53 -16.43 25.02 39.86
CA ASP A 53 -16.95 23.95 39.02
C ASP A 53 -16.96 24.36 37.55
N VAL A 54 -16.04 23.79 36.76
CA VAL A 54 -16.13 23.83 35.30
C VAL A 54 -16.97 22.65 34.82
N ALA A 55 -18.19 22.95 34.39
CA ALA A 55 -19.16 21.96 33.95
C ALA A 55 -18.61 21.05 32.84
N VAL A 56 -18.54 19.75 33.13
CA VAL A 56 -18.18 18.70 32.15
C VAL A 56 -19.28 18.62 31.10
N SER A 57 -19.10 19.35 30.00
CA SER A 57 -19.92 19.21 28.81
C SER A 57 -19.66 17.85 28.17
N GLN A 58 -20.57 16.90 28.41
CA GLN A 58 -20.56 15.60 27.75
C GLN A 58 -20.57 15.78 26.23
N PRO A 59 -19.62 15.20 25.47
CA PRO A 59 -19.71 15.17 24.02
C PRO A 59 -20.90 14.29 23.61
N GLN A 60 -21.90 14.91 23.00
CA GLN A 60 -23.08 14.20 22.48
C GLN A 60 -22.65 13.14 21.43
N PRO A 61 -23.32 11.97 21.38
CA PRO A 61 -23.01 10.95 20.39
C PRO A 61 -23.34 11.46 18.97
N ALA A 62 -22.30 11.80 18.21
CA ALA A 62 -22.43 12.27 16.84
C ALA A 62 -23.06 11.19 15.95
N LYS A 63 -24.26 11.48 15.43
CA LYS A 63 -24.98 10.59 14.48
C LYS A 63 -24.06 10.28 13.27
N PRO A 64 -23.93 9.01 12.86
CA PRO A 64 -22.93 8.62 11.85
C PRO A 64 -23.22 9.24 10.48
N LYS A 65 -22.23 9.94 9.92
CA LYS A 65 -22.31 10.65 8.62
C LYS A 65 -22.18 9.69 7.42
N THR A 66 -22.99 8.63 7.36
CA THR A 66 -22.93 7.60 6.29
C THR A 66 -23.33 8.11 4.90
N LYS A 67 -24.00 9.26 4.77
CA LYS A 67 -24.48 9.82 3.48
C LYS A 67 -23.40 10.47 2.60
N ALA A 68 -22.18 10.70 3.11
CA ALA A 68 -21.10 11.34 2.34
C ALA A 68 -20.38 10.34 1.41
N VAL A 69 -20.11 9.13 1.91
CA VAL A 69 -19.31 8.10 1.22
C VAL A 69 -19.95 7.67 -0.10
N THR A 70 -21.26 7.41 -0.11
CA THR A 70 -21.98 6.95 -1.32
C THR A 70 -22.06 7.98 -2.44
N LYS A 71 -21.93 9.28 -2.16
CA LYS A 71 -21.81 10.32 -3.19
C LYS A 71 -20.43 10.34 -3.83
N SER A 72 -19.36 10.18 -3.04
CA SER A 72 -17.98 10.15 -3.53
C SER A 72 -17.77 8.99 -4.50
N ILE A 73 -18.15 7.77 -4.10
CA ILE A 73 -18.04 6.56 -4.92
C ILE A 73 -18.71 6.74 -6.28
N ARG A 74 -19.93 7.29 -6.33
CA ARG A 74 -20.67 7.46 -7.59
C ARG A 74 -20.04 8.51 -8.51
N ALA A 75 -19.37 9.53 -7.96
CA ALA A 75 -18.63 10.51 -8.74
C ALA A 75 -17.28 9.96 -9.24
N ALA A 76 -16.56 9.18 -8.44
CA ALA A 76 -15.36 8.47 -8.88
C ALA A 76 -15.69 7.46 -10.00
N GLN A 77 -16.78 6.71 -9.85
CA GLN A 77 -17.28 5.80 -10.88
C GLN A 77 -17.73 6.49 -12.17
N SER A 78 -18.09 7.78 -12.17
CA SER A 78 -18.41 8.50 -13.41
C SER A 78 -17.14 8.92 -14.17
N ARG A 79 -16.11 9.41 -13.45
CA ARG A 79 -14.79 9.74 -14.01
C ARG A 79 -14.12 8.51 -14.62
N HIS A 80 -14.12 7.38 -13.91
CA HIS A 80 -13.55 6.11 -14.39
C HIS A 80 -14.58 5.20 -15.07
N SER A 81 -15.64 5.76 -15.64
CA SER A 81 -16.79 4.97 -16.14
C SER A 81 -16.44 4.04 -17.30
N VAL A 82 -15.48 4.41 -18.15
CA VAL A 82 -15.01 3.57 -19.28
C VAL A 82 -14.23 2.35 -18.75
N LEU A 83 -13.24 2.59 -17.90
CA LEU A 83 -12.50 1.55 -17.17
C LEU A 83 -13.46 0.58 -16.44
N CYS A 84 -14.40 1.11 -15.67
CA CYS A 84 -15.38 0.31 -14.93
C CYS A 84 -16.31 -0.50 -15.86
N LYS A 85 -16.62 -0.02 -17.07
CA LYS A 85 -17.38 -0.79 -18.07
C LYS A 85 -16.54 -1.95 -18.63
N LYS A 86 -15.27 -1.72 -18.97
CA LYS A 86 -14.36 -2.78 -19.47
C LYS A 86 -14.16 -3.87 -18.43
N LEU A 87 -13.86 -3.49 -17.18
CA LEU A 87 -13.73 -4.43 -16.06
C LEU A 87 -14.99 -5.28 -15.84
N ARG A 88 -16.19 -4.67 -15.81
CA ARG A 88 -17.45 -5.45 -15.70
C ARG A 88 -17.69 -6.39 -16.87
N LYS A 89 -17.29 -6.01 -18.09
CA LYS A 89 -17.42 -6.89 -19.27
C LYS A 89 -16.50 -8.10 -19.14
N TRP A 90 -15.22 -7.88 -18.80
CA TRP A 90 -14.23 -8.95 -18.65
C TRP A 90 -14.54 -9.88 -17.47
N VAL A 91 -14.85 -9.35 -16.28
CA VAL A 91 -15.21 -10.17 -15.10
C VAL A 91 -16.44 -11.06 -15.37
N LYS A 92 -17.42 -10.58 -16.15
CA LYS A 92 -18.58 -11.38 -16.56
C LYS A 92 -18.27 -12.45 -17.62
N ALA A 93 -17.17 -12.33 -18.35
CA ALA A 93 -16.76 -13.30 -19.36
C ALA A 93 -15.89 -14.41 -18.75
N GLU A 94 -14.92 -14.05 -17.92
CA GLU A 94 -13.97 -15.01 -17.32
C GLU A 94 -14.50 -15.62 -16.01
N THR A 95 -15.39 -14.92 -15.28
CA THR A 95 -15.99 -15.35 -14.00
C THR A 95 -14.99 -15.88 -12.95
N PRO A 96 -13.90 -15.16 -12.64
CA PRO A 96 -12.85 -15.66 -11.75
C PRO A 96 -13.31 -15.77 -10.29
N ALA A 97 -13.03 -16.90 -9.65
CA ALA A 97 -13.37 -17.15 -8.24
C ALA A 97 -12.54 -16.31 -7.25
N THR A 98 -11.32 -15.96 -7.63
CA THR A 98 -10.41 -15.04 -6.92
C THR A 98 -9.79 -14.08 -7.93
N LEU A 99 -9.59 -12.83 -7.55
CA LEU A 99 -9.08 -11.79 -8.44
C LEU A 99 -7.90 -11.03 -7.82
N ARG A 100 -6.78 -11.00 -8.54
CA ARG A 100 -5.59 -10.21 -8.21
C ARG A 100 -5.54 -8.98 -9.11
N VAL A 101 -5.72 -7.82 -8.50
CA VAL A 101 -5.70 -6.51 -9.18
C VAL A 101 -4.40 -5.82 -8.85
N LEU A 102 -3.61 -5.49 -9.87
CA LEU A 102 -2.39 -4.69 -9.77
C LEU A 102 -2.65 -3.30 -10.37
N GLU A 103 -2.35 -2.25 -9.62
CA GLU A 103 -2.45 -0.86 -10.06
C GLU A 103 -1.08 -0.18 -9.96
N ILE A 104 -0.65 0.43 -11.07
CA ILE A 104 0.63 1.13 -11.23
C ILE A 104 0.34 2.64 -11.29
N GLY A 105 0.85 3.38 -10.30
CA GLY A 105 0.60 4.82 -10.13
C GLY A 105 -0.81 5.10 -9.61
N VAL A 106 -1.08 4.69 -8.38
CA VAL A 106 -2.36 4.84 -7.65
C VAL A 106 -2.87 6.30 -7.63
N GLY A 107 -1.99 7.29 -7.60
CA GLY A 107 -2.35 8.71 -7.73
C GLY A 107 -3.15 9.23 -6.53
N ASP A 108 -4.41 9.61 -6.76
CA ASP A 108 -5.33 10.14 -5.73
C ASP A 108 -6.17 9.06 -5.02
N GLY A 109 -6.05 7.79 -5.45
CA GLY A 109 -6.81 6.65 -4.92
C GLY A 109 -8.30 6.62 -5.29
N GLN A 110 -8.86 7.64 -5.94
CA GLN A 110 -10.26 7.64 -6.39
C GLN A 110 -10.51 6.56 -7.45
N ARG A 111 -9.52 6.31 -8.32
CA ARG A 111 -9.58 5.22 -9.30
C ARG A 111 -9.66 3.86 -8.63
N ALA A 112 -8.80 3.59 -7.65
CA ALA A 112 -8.82 2.34 -6.87
C ALA A 112 -10.19 2.12 -6.19
N GLU A 113 -10.78 3.16 -5.59
CA GLU A 113 -12.12 3.09 -4.98
C GLU A 113 -13.21 2.79 -6.04
N ALA A 114 -13.16 3.43 -7.22
CA ALA A 114 -14.09 3.18 -8.32
C ALA A 114 -13.97 1.77 -8.93
N VAL A 115 -12.74 1.27 -9.06
CA VAL A 115 -12.41 -0.08 -9.55
C VAL A 115 -12.90 -1.13 -8.56
N LEU A 116 -12.51 -1.04 -7.28
CA LEU A 116 -12.86 -2.03 -6.27
C LEU A 116 -14.37 -2.07 -6.02
N SER A 117 -15.02 -0.91 -5.88
CA SER A 117 -16.49 -0.83 -5.74
C SER A 117 -17.26 -1.33 -6.97
N THR A 118 -16.60 -1.40 -8.14
CA THR A 118 -17.16 -2.02 -9.35
C THR A 118 -16.98 -3.54 -9.35
N LEU A 119 -15.80 -4.04 -8.97
CA LEU A 119 -15.50 -5.48 -8.92
C LEU A 119 -16.32 -6.20 -7.82
N MET A 120 -16.52 -5.53 -6.68
CA MET A 120 -17.35 -6.00 -5.56
C MET A 120 -18.84 -6.17 -5.90
N GLN A 121 -19.29 -5.74 -7.08
CA GLN A 121 -20.66 -5.99 -7.57
C GLN A 121 -20.83 -7.42 -8.11
N THR A 122 -19.74 -8.15 -8.32
CA THR A 122 -19.74 -9.50 -8.92
C THR A 122 -18.91 -10.50 -8.12
N ILE A 123 -17.83 -10.05 -7.48
CA ILE A 123 -16.90 -10.90 -6.72
C ILE A 123 -16.92 -10.48 -5.23
N PRO A 124 -16.98 -11.42 -4.26
CA PRO A 124 -16.85 -11.10 -2.83
C PRO A 124 -15.56 -10.33 -2.51
N ALA A 125 -15.62 -9.37 -1.58
CA ALA A 125 -14.48 -8.53 -1.22
C ALA A 125 -13.26 -9.35 -0.73
N GLU A 126 -13.49 -10.46 -0.03
CA GLU A 126 -12.46 -11.39 0.45
C GLU A 126 -11.72 -12.14 -0.67
N SER A 127 -12.36 -12.32 -1.83
CA SER A 127 -11.78 -12.92 -3.03
C SER A 127 -10.93 -11.93 -3.85
N ILE A 128 -10.93 -10.63 -3.50
CA ILE A 128 -10.20 -9.58 -4.23
C ILE A 128 -8.91 -9.22 -3.49
N THR A 129 -7.77 -9.58 -4.07
CA THR A 129 -6.45 -9.11 -3.62
C THR A 129 -6.06 -7.88 -4.43
N TYR A 130 -6.13 -6.70 -3.82
CA TYR A 130 -5.67 -5.45 -4.43
C TYR A 130 -4.20 -5.17 -4.09
N CYS A 131 -3.44 -4.77 -5.10
CA CYS A 131 -2.03 -4.43 -5.04
C CYS A 131 -1.78 -3.06 -5.68
N GLY A 132 -1.28 -2.09 -4.91
CA GLY A 132 -0.90 -0.77 -5.41
C GLY A 132 0.61 -0.56 -5.40
N VAL A 133 1.19 -0.22 -6.56
CA VAL A 133 2.58 0.22 -6.70
C VAL A 133 2.57 1.72 -6.99
N ASP A 134 3.09 2.51 -6.06
CA ASP A 134 3.25 3.96 -6.19
C ASP A 134 4.33 4.44 -5.22
N THR A 135 4.83 5.65 -5.39
CA THR A 135 5.75 6.32 -4.48
C THR A 135 5.05 7.08 -3.34
N PHE A 136 3.74 7.37 -3.47
CA PHE A 136 2.94 8.09 -2.46
C PHE A 136 3.64 9.41 -2.01
N GLU A 137 3.65 9.69 -0.71
CA GLU A 137 4.32 10.85 -0.09
C GLU A 137 5.83 10.93 -0.41
N MET A 138 6.51 9.82 -0.71
CA MET A 138 7.93 9.82 -1.11
C MET A 138 8.15 10.36 -2.53
N GLY A 139 7.11 10.35 -3.38
CA GLY A 139 7.13 10.94 -4.72
C GLY A 139 6.56 12.35 -4.79
N GLY A 140 6.18 12.95 -3.64
CA GLY A 140 5.51 14.24 -3.60
C GLY A 140 4.02 14.20 -3.97
N SER A 141 3.36 13.04 -3.89
CA SER A 141 1.89 12.97 -3.99
C SER A 141 1.25 13.47 -2.69
N ASP A 142 0.14 14.20 -2.82
CA ASP A 142 -0.72 14.63 -1.70
C ASP A 142 -1.35 13.43 -0.94
N LEU A 143 -1.40 12.25 -1.57
CA LEU A 143 -1.96 11.04 -0.98
C LEU A 143 -0.92 10.31 -0.12
N THR A 144 -1.06 10.39 1.21
CA THR A 144 -0.27 9.56 2.12
C THR A 144 -0.73 8.10 2.11
N LEU A 145 0.20 7.18 2.41
CA LEU A 145 -0.11 5.75 2.55
C LEU A 145 -1.21 5.47 3.60
N LYS A 146 -1.22 6.28 4.68
CA LYS A 146 -2.21 6.23 5.75
C LYS A 146 -3.61 6.65 5.27
N ASP A 147 -3.68 7.66 4.40
CA ASP A 147 -4.94 8.14 3.84
C ASP A 147 -5.55 7.13 2.87
N PHE A 148 -4.74 6.53 2.00
CA PHE A 148 -5.19 5.45 1.11
C PHE A 148 -5.69 4.23 1.90
N HIS A 149 -4.95 3.78 2.93
CA HIS A 149 -5.41 2.71 3.80
C HIS A 149 -6.75 3.05 4.49
N ARG A 150 -6.95 4.31 4.89
CA ARG A 150 -8.23 4.77 5.48
C ARG A 150 -9.37 4.73 4.46
N GLN A 151 -9.12 5.14 3.22
CA GLN A 151 -10.09 5.14 2.12
C GLN A 151 -10.55 3.71 1.79
N ILE A 152 -9.61 2.81 1.48
CA ILE A 152 -9.93 1.43 1.06
C ILE A 152 -10.51 0.58 2.19
N ARG A 153 -10.19 0.87 3.47
CA ARG A 153 -10.76 0.14 4.63
C ARG A 153 -12.30 0.20 4.67
N GLY A 154 -12.92 1.22 4.09
CA GLY A 154 -14.39 1.31 3.96
C GLY A 154 -15.01 0.24 3.05
N LEU A 155 -14.20 -0.41 2.19
CA LEU A 155 -14.62 -1.45 1.25
C LEU A 155 -14.42 -2.88 1.79
N GLY A 156 -13.84 -3.05 2.98
CA GLY A 156 -13.55 -4.38 3.56
C GLY A 156 -12.36 -5.12 2.94
N ILE A 157 -11.66 -4.51 1.97
CA ILE A 157 -10.48 -5.08 1.31
C ILE A 157 -9.21 -4.67 2.07
N GLN A 158 -8.24 -5.58 2.15
CA GLN A 158 -6.90 -5.29 2.67
C GLN A 158 -5.91 -5.04 1.51
N PRO A 159 -5.61 -3.77 1.16
CA PRO A 159 -4.69 -3.47 0.06
C PRO A 159 -3.24 -3.80 0.45
N ARG A 160 -2.51 -4.43 -0.47
CA ARG A 160 -1.05 -4.58 -0.39
C ARG A 160 -0.40 -3.41 -1.13
N LEU A 161 0.35 -2.58 -0.40
CA LEU A 161 0.97 -1.39 -0.97
C LEU A 161 2.48 -1.50 -1.02
N PHE A 162 3.05 -1.02 -2.12
CA PHE A 162 4.48 -1.01 -2.38
C PHE A 162 4.93 0.45 -2.59
N PRO A 163 5.25 1.18 -1.49
CA PRO A 163 5.73 2.56 -1.54
C PRO A 163 7.16 2.65 -2.11
N MET A 164 7.28 2.56 -3.43
CA MET A 164 8.57 2.50 -4.15
C MET A 164 8.40 2.76 -5.65
N PRO A 165 9.50 3.12 -6.36
CA PRO A 165 9.49 3.27 -7.81
C PRO A 165 9.01 2.03 -8.54
N THR A 166 8.28 2.24 -9.64
CA THR A 166 7.51 1.23 -10.37
C THR A 166 8.31 -0.03 -10.74
N THR A 167 9.51 0.09 -11.31
CA THR A 167 10.33 -1.09 -11.67
C THR A 167 10.68 -1.98 -10.47
N LEU A 168 10.96 -1.38 -9.30
CA LEU A 168 11.24 -2.12 -8.07
C LEU A 168 9.97 -2.71 -7.45
N GLY A 169 8.88 -1.94 -7.44
CA GLY A 169 7.57 -2.39 -6.98
C GLY A 169 7.08 -3.60 -7.77
N LEU A 170 7.08 -3.52 -9.10
CA LEU A 170 6.69 -4.61 -10.00
C LEU A 170 7.55 -5.86 -9.84
N THR A 171 8.86 -5.71 -9.67
CA THR A 171 9.76 -6.84 -9.36
C THR A 171 9.38 -7.51 -8.04
N ARG A 172 9.04 -6.73 -7.01
CA ARG A 172 8.61 -7.25 -5.70
C ARG A 172 7.20 -7.87 -5.74
N VAL A 173 6.29 -7.34 -6.56
CA VAL A 173 4.98 -7.95 -6.83
C VAL A 173 5.14 -9.30 -7.50
N ALA A 174 5.96 -9.39 -8.57
CA ALA A 174 6.22 -10.65 -9.27
C ALA A 174 6.78 -11.74 -8.33
N HIS A 175 7.58 -11.37 -7.32
CA HIS A 175 8.12 -12.31 -6.34
C HIS A 175 7.18 -12.64 -5.16
N SER A 176 6.13 -11.84 -4.89
CA SER A 176 5.29 -11.99 -3.68
C SER A 176 3.82 -12.30 -3.94
N LEU A 177 3.30 -11.94 -5.11
CA LEU A 177 1.95 -12.23 -5.59
C LEU A 177 1.98 -13.15 -6.82
N GLY A 178 3.07 -13.12 -7.59
CA GLY A 178 3.19 -13.85 -8.85
C GLY A 178 2.37 -13.18 -9.95
N GLN A 179 1.62 -13.98 -10.70
CA GLN A 179 0.71 -13.49 -11.74
C GLN A 179 -0.52 -12.79 -11.16
N CYS A 180 -0.96 -11.76 -11.87
CA CYS A 180 -2.13 -10.92 -11.61
C CYS A 180 -3.14 -11.08 -12.75
N ASP A 181 -4.43 -10.96 -12.44
CA ASP A 181 -5.52 -11.16 -13.39
C ASP A 181 -5.93 -9.85 -14.08
N VAL A 182 -5.77 -8.72 -13.37
CA VAL A 182 -6.01 -7.37 -13.90
C VAL A 182 -4.80 -6.51 -13.59
N ILE A 183 -4.25 -5.86 -14.61
CA ILE A 183 -3.15 -4.90 -14.50
C ILE A 183 -3.65 -3.55 -15.01
N LEU A 184 -3.55 -2.51 -14.19
CA LEU A 184 -3.89 -1.12 -14.52
C LEU A 184 -2.60 -0.29 -14.55
N ASP A 185 -2.25 0.22 -15.73
CA ASP A 185 -1.04 1.02 -15.94
C ASP A 185 -1.38 2.49 -16.23
N SER A 186 -1.29 3.34 -15.20
CA SER A 186 -1.45 4.80 -15.33
C SER A 186 -0.14 5.56 -15.49
N GLN A 187 1.01 4.87 -15.61
CA GLN A 187 2.32 5.50 -15.76
C GLN A 187 2.98 5.20 -17.11
N ASN A 188 2.24 4.60 -18.05
CA ASN A 188 2.75 4.17 -19.35
C ASN A 188 3.97 3.23 -19.22
N PHE A 189 4.03 2.45 -18.14
CA PHE A 189 5.13 1.53 -17.86
C PHE A 189 5.31 0.51 -18.99
N HIS A 190 4.22 0.05 -19.62
CA HIS A 190 4.26 -0.92 -20.73
C HIS A 190 5.11 -0.48 -21.93
N ALA A 191 5.38 0.81 -22.11
CA ALA A 191 6.25 1.34 -23.16
C ALA A 191 7.76 1.19 -22.85
N GLY A 192 8.13 0.90 -21.61
CA GLY A 192 9.53 0.74 -21.17
C GLY A 192 10.16 -0.59 -21.60
N GLU A 193 11.49 -0.61 -21.76
CA GLU A 193 12.22 -1.81 -22.18
C GLU A 193 12.13 -2.96 -21.15
N ASP A 194 12.23 -2.63 -19.86
CA ASP A 194 12.08 -3.58 -18.74
C ASP A 194 10.68 -4.19 -18.65
N ALA A 195 9.67 -3.51 -19.21
CA ALA A 195 8.28 -3.95 -19.11
C ALA A 195 8.09 -5.34 -19.70
N LYS A 196 8.61 -5.60 -20.91
CA LYS A 196 8.46 -6.90 -21.62
C LYS A 196 8.85 -8.11 -20.75
N LYS A 197 9.93 -7.98 -19.97
CA LYS A 197 10.44 -9.04 -19.07
C LYS A 197 9.58 -9.22 -17.82
N LEU A 198 9.04 -8.13 -17.28
CA LEU A 198 8.17 -8.14 -16.09
C LEU A 198 6.74 -8.54 -16.45
N THR A 199 6.22 -8.13 -17.61
CA THR A 199 4.93 -8.55 -18.18
C THR A 199 4.83 -10.07 -18.20
N ALA A 200 5.80 -10.77 -18.79
CA ALA A 200 5.76 -12.24 -18.88
C ALA A 200 5.75 -12.97 -17.51
N LYS A 201 6.06 -12.27 -16.41
CA LYS A 201 5.99 -12.80 -15.03
C LYS A 201 4.72 -12.38 -14.29
N LEU A 202 4.17 -11.21 -14.63
CA LEU A 202 3.03 -10.58 -13.95
C LEU A 202 1.70 -10.87 -14.64
N ALA A 203 1.70 -11.01 -15.97
CA ALA A 203 0.53 -11.35 -16.77
C ALA A 203 0.35 -12.87 -16.83
N SER A 204 -0.90 -13.32 -16.83
CA SER A 204 -1.30 -14.66 -17.25
C SER A 204 -1.94 -14.60 -18.64
N ASP A 205 -2.09 -15.74 -19.33
CA ASP A 205 -2.75 -15.81 -20.65
C ASP A 205 -4.23 -15.38 -20.64
N ALA A 206 -4.84 -15.21 -19.46
CA ALA A 206 -6.20 -14.70 -19.27
C ALA A 206 -6.24 -13.25 -18.77
N SER A 207 -5.08 -12.68 -18.41
CA SER A 207 -5.02 -11.40 -17.71
C SER A 207 -5.41 -10.21 -18.58
N LEU A 208 -6.15 -9.28 -17.99
CA LEU A 208 -6.55 -8.02 -18.63
C LEU A 208 -5.57 -6.92 -18.23
N TRP A 209 -4.70 -6.51 -19.16
CA TRP A 209 -3.88 -5.31 -18.99
C TRP A 209 -4.54 -4.11 -19.66
N LEU A 210 -4.90 -3.10 -18.88
CA LEU A 210 -5.38 -1.81 -19.36
C LEU A 210 -4.33 -0.73 -19.08
N ALA A 211 -3.94 0.02 -20.11
CA ALA A 211 -3.14 1.24 -19.96
C ALA A 211 -3.98 2.49 -20.11
N ASP A 212 -3.65 3.50 -19.31
CA ASP A 212 -4.28 4.82 -19.31
C ASP A 212 -3.76 5.64 -20.50
N VAL A 213 -4.65 6.04 -21.40
CA VAL A 213 -4.37 6.93 -22.54
C VAL A 213 -5.10 8.26 -22.33
N GLY A 214 -5.05 8.76 -21.09
CA GLY A 214 -5.54 10.06 -20.63
C GLY A 214 -7.05 10.14 -20.45
N ASN A 215 -7.83 9.75 -21.47
CA ASN A 215 -9.29 9.79 -21.44
C ASN A 215 -9.97 8.48 -21.89
N ASP A 216 -9.17 7.47 -22.26
CA ASP A 216 -9.62 6.08 -22.50
C ASP A 216 -8.59 5.10 -21.91
N TRP A 217 -9.00 3.85 -21.73
CA TRP A 217 -8.20 2.75 -21.20
C TRP A 217 -8.05 1.68 -22.26
N VAL A 218 -6.87 1.59 -22.87
CA VAL A 218 -6.59 0.70 -24.00
C VAL A 218 -6.05 -0.64 -23.50
N GLU A 219 -6.47 -1.74 -24.12
CA GLU A 219 -5.97 -3.07 -23.80
C GLU A 219 -4.54 -3.24 -24.36
N VAL A 220 -3.58 -3.50 -23.49
CA VAL A 220 -2.20 -3.78 -23.87
C VAL A 220 -2.06 -5.28 -24.09
N ASN A 221 -1.67 -5.67 -25.31
CA ASN A 221 -1.38 -7.07 -25.62
C ASN A 221 -0.09 -7.53 -24.91
N GLY A 222 -0.25 -7.94 -23.66
CA GLY A 222 0.81 -8.29 -22.72
C GLY A 222 1.47 -9.65 -22.98
N GLY A 223 2.09 -9.84 -24.16
CA GLY A 223 3.10 -10.89 -24.39
C GLY A 223 2.66 -12.36 -24.28
N GLY A 224 1.36 -12.63 -24.14
CA GLY A 224 0.76 -13.96 -24.28
C GLY A 224 0.10 -14.11 -25.65
N ASP A 225 0.32 -15.25 -26.31
CA ASP A 225 -0.13 -15.51 -27.67
C ASP A 225 -1.65 -15.79 -27.72
N ALA A 226 -2.45 -14.72 -27.76
CA ALA A 226 -3.92 -14.78 -27.82
C ALA A 226 -4.44 -15.57 -29.06
N SER A 227 -3.57 -15.81 -30.05
CA SER A 227 -3.81 -16.61 -31.25
C SER A 227 -4.17 -18.08 -31.00
N LYS A 228 -4.01 -18.61 -29.78
CA LYS A 228 -4.26 -20.04 -29.46
C LYS A 228 -5.63 -20.38 -28.87
N ARG A 229 -6.53 -19.41 -28.64
CA ARG A 229 -7.90 -19.68 -28.15
C ARG A 229 -8.95 -19.88 -29.26
N ALA A 230 -8.52 -20.17 -30.49
CA ALA A 230 -9.38 -20.44 -31.64
C ALA A 230 -8.90 -21.67 -32.43
N ALA A 231 -9.08 -22.85 -31.84
CA ALA A 231 -8.95 -24.17 -32.47
C ALA A 231 -9.86 -25.17 -31.75
#